data_AF-A0A6M0CXJ9-F1
#
_entry.id   AF-A0A6M0CXJ9-F1
#
_cell.length_a   1.000
_cell.length_b   1.000
_cell.length_c   1.000
_cell.angle_alpha   90.00
_cell.angle_beta   90.00
_cell.angle_gamma   90.00
#
_symmetry.space_group_name_H-M   'P 1'
#
loop_
_entity.id
_entity.type
_entity.pdbx_description
1 polymer ?
#
loop_
_entity_poly.entity_id
_entity_poly.type
_entity_poly.pdbx_seq_one_letter_code
_entity_poly.pdbx_strand_id
1 'polypeptide(L)' 'SAVRFGHPSGTLRVGAEARQVQGDWTVTKAIMSRSARVLMEGWVRVPGDAF' A
#
# COMPACT_ATOMS: atom_id res chain seq x y z
N SER A 1 -10.29 8.60 -10.13
CA SER A 1 -11.31 8.92 -9.11
C SER A 1 -10.85 8.41 -7.75
N ALA A 2 -11.26 9.00 -6.63
CA ALA A 2 -10.89 8.55 -5.29
C ALA A 2 -12.12 8.44 -4.38
N VAL A 3 -12.20 7.36 -3.61
CA VAL A 3 -13.30 7.07 -2.67
C VAL A 3 -12.77 6.97 -1.24
N ARG A 4 -13.65 7.20 -0.26
CA ARG A 4 -13.40 6.86 1.14
C ARG A 4 -14.40 5.80 1.56
N PHE A 5 -13.90 4.70 2.11
CA PHE A 5 -14.74 3.64 2.68
C PHE A 5 -14.44 3.45 4.16
N GLY A 6 -15.43 2.95 4.90
CA GLY A 6 -15.33 2.67 6.33
C GLY A 6 -14.63 1.34 6.62
N HIS A 7 -13.87 1.30 7.72
CA HIS A 7 -13.16 0.13 8.26
C HIS A 7 -13.34 0.14 9.80
N PRO A 8 -13.26 -1.00 10.52
CA PRO A 8 -13.39 -1.01 11.98
C PRO A 8 -12.49 0.00 12.73
N SER A 9 -11.34 0.36 12.14
CA SER A 9 -10.40 1.34 12.70
C SER A 9 -10.53 2.77 12.14
N GLY A 10 -11.58 3.09 11.37
CA GLY A 10 -11.83 4.44 10.83
C GLY A 10 -12.22 4.45 9.35
N THR A 11 -11.61 5.33 8.56
CA THR A 11 -11.86 5.41 7.10
C THR A 11 -10.56 5.34 6.31
N LEU A 12 -10.62 4.80 5.10
CA LEU A 12 -9.48 4.74 4.18
C LEU A 12 -9.82 5.41 2.85
N ARG A 13 -8.98 6.36 2.43
CA ARG A 13 -9.04 6.95 1.08
C ARG A 13 -8.21 6.12 0.12
N VAL A 14 -8.84 5.64 -0.95
CA VAL A 14 -8.17 4.91 -2.03
C VAL A 14 -8.57 5.51 -3.37
N GLY A 15 -7.70 5.42 -4.36
CA GLY A 15 -7.96 5.86 -5.71
C GLY A 15 -7.49 4.84 -6.73
N ALA A 16 -8.10 4.91 -7.91
CA ALA A 16 -7.66 4.14 -9.06
C ALA A 16 -7.80 4.97 -10.34
N GLU A 17 -6.95 4.65 -11.31
CA GLU A 17 -7.10 5.06 -12.70
C GLU A 17 -7.33 3.79 -13.52
N ALA A 18 -8.38 3.79 -14.33
CA ALA A 18 -8.72 2.70 -15.23
C ALA A 18 -9.00 3.27 -16.62
N ARG A 19 -8.61 2.53 -17.64
CA ARG A 19 -8.87 2.86 -19.05
C ARG A 19 -9.49 1.66 -19.71
N GLN A 20 -10.42 1.91 -20.63
CA GLN A 20 -10.93 0.89 -21.52
C GLN A 20 -10.02 0.77 -22.73
N VAL A 21 -9.51 -0.42 -23.00
CA VAL A 21 -8.62 -0.73 -24.12
C VAL A 21 -9.25 -1.87 -24.90
N GLN A 22 -9.61 -1.64 -26.16
CA GLN A 22 -10.23 -2.67 -27.03
C GLN A 22 -11.50 -3.32 -26.43
N GLY A 23 -12.25 -2.57 -25.62
CA GLY A 23 -13.46 -3.07 -24.93
C GLY A 23 -13.22 -3.54 -23.51
N ASP A 24 -11.98 -3.86 -23.14
CA ASP A 24 -11.62 -4.39 -21.83
C ASP A 24 -11.14 -3.31 -20.85
N TRP A 25 -11.54 -3.43 -19.59
CA TRP A 25 -11.10 -2.50 -18.54
C TRP A 25 -9.73 -2.90 -17.99
N THR A 26 -8.77 -1.98 -18.10
CA THR A 26 -7.43 -2.13 -17.53
C THR A 26 -7.21 -1.08 -16.44
N VAL A 27 -6.84 -1.52 -15.23
CA VAL A 27 -6.43 -0.62 -14.14
C VAL A 27 -4.97 -0.22 -14.34
N THR A 28 -4.71 1.06 -14.57
CA THR A 28 -3.36 1.59 -14.83
C THR A 28 -2.67 2.10 -13.58
N LYS A 29 -3.44 2.37 -12.52
CA LYS A 29 -2.90 2.88 -11.25
C LYS A 29 -3.79 2.52 -10.08
N ALA A 30 -3.15 2.15 -8.97
CA ALA A 30 -3.74 2.10 -7.64
C ALA A 30 -3.06 3.15 -6.75
N ILE A 31 -3.85 3.90 -5.98
CA ILE A 31 -3.39 5.03 -5.18
C ILE A 31 -3.87 4.84 -3.74
N MET A 32 -2.93 4.94 -2.79
CA MET A 32 -3.20 4.91 -1.36
C MET A 32 -2.20 5.79 -0.62
N SER A 33 -2.53 6.16 0.61
CA SER A 33 -1.62 6.86 1.51
C SER A 33 -1.23 5.94 2.66
N ARG A 34 0.07 5.89 2.97
CA ARG A 34 0.64 5.17 4.12
C ARG A 34 1.68 6.08 4.77
N SER A 35 1.91 5.89 6.06
CA SER A 35 2.98 6.55 6.82
C SER A 35 4.10 5.55 7.11
N ALA A 36 5.30 6.08 7.32
CA ALA A 36 6.46 5.31 7.75
C ALA A 36 7.16 6.05 8.90
N ARG A 37 7.83 5.29 9.77
CA ARG A 37 8.63 5.80 10.89
C ARG A 37 9.75 4.79 11.17
N VAL A 38 10.94 5.30 11.49
CA VAL A 38 12.00 4.51 12.11
C VAL A 38 11.65 4.23 13.57
N LEU A 39 11.60 2.95 13.95
CA LEU A 39 11.31 2.54 15.33
C LEU A 39 12.59 2.31 16.14
N MET A 40 13.61 1.72 15.51
CA MET A 40 14.92 1.47 16.12
C MET A 40 16.01 1.56 15.04
N GLU A 41 17.14 2.17 15.39
CA GLU A 41 18.37 2.17 14.60
C GLU A 41 19.47 1.48 15.41
N GLY A 42 20.23 0.59 14.77
CA GLY A 42 21.22 -0.24 15.44
C GLY A 42 21.47 -1.53 14.67
N TRP A 43 22.06 -2.52 15.34
CA TRP A 43 22.41 -3.80 14.72
C TRP A 43 21.57 -4.92 15.32
N VAL A 44 20.89 -5.66 14.45
CA VAL A 44 20.32 -6.97 14.82
C VAL A 44 21.47 -7.97 14.86
N ARG A 45 21.54 -8.78 15.92
CA ARG A 45 22.52 -9.86 16.06
C ARG A 45 21.82 -11.21 15.95
N VAL A 46 22.46 -12.16 15.28
CA VAL A 46 22.00 -13.55 15.11
C VAL A 46 23.15 -14.53 15.39
N PRO A 47 22.88 -15.83 15.64
CA PRO A 47 23.91 -16.86 15.68
C PRO A 47 24.73 -16.94 14.37
N GLY A 48 26.00 -17.31 14.47
CA GLY A 48 26.94 -17.29 13.33
C GLY A 48 26.71 -18.37 12.28
N ASP A 49 25.87 -19.36 12.57
CA ASP A 49 25.52 -20.52 11.75
C ASP A 49 24.06 -20.46 11.25
N ALA A 50 23.39 -19.32 11.37
CA ALA A 50 21.97 -19.17 11.06
C ALA A 50 21.64 -18.99 9.55
N PHE A 51 22.65 -18.90 8.67
CA PHE A 51 22.48 -18.67 7.23
C PHE A 51 23.48 -19.48 6.39
#